data_AF-A0A8X6SX81-F1
#
_entry.id   AF-A0A8X6SX81-F1
#
_cell.length_a   1.000
_cell.length_b   1.000
_cell.length_c   1.000
_cell.angle_alpha   90.00
_cell.angle_beta   90.00
_cell.angle_gamma   90.00
#
_symmetry.space_group_name_H-M   'P 1'
#
loop_
_entity.id
_entity.type
_entity.pdbx_description
1 polymer ?
#
loop_
_entity_poly.entity_id
_entity_poly.type
_entity_poly.pdbx_seq_one_letter_code
_entity_poly.pdbx_strand_id
1 'polypeptide(L)'
;MPGKRARRHFSQLSEFERGLIIGMKTAGWSTHRVAGQVDRSECTVRNCWEQWTREDTHARKTGSGATRKTRRRENRRIMRQALVDPTGTRSTIRADVGVAIVPQTISRYLAEANLKSKRPFRALPLTPKHRQLRLQWVQARSMCGMSQIGKRLCLGMNPGLFGGQMITVYGCGGTLVSGTNPPTLFYVTLPAQLV
;
A
#
# COMPACT_ATOMS: atom_id res chain seq x y z
N MET A 1 34.31 -1.68 34.02
CA MET A 1 33.24 -1.14 33.15
C MET A 1 32.26 -0.35 34.01
N PRO A 2 31.88 0.90 33.66
CA PRO A 2 30.93 1.64 34.47
C PRO A 2 29.55 0.97 34.41
N GLY A 3 29.00 0.64 35.57
CA GLY A 3 27.70 -0.05 35.70
C GLY A 3 26.58 0.73 35.02
N LYS A 4 25.73 0.03 34.27
CA LYS A 4 24.54 0.62 33.66
C LYS A 4 23.64 1.17 34.77
N ARG A 5 23.53 2.50 34.87
CA ARG A 5 22.59 3.14 35.79
C ARG A 5 21.18 2.72 35.41
N ALA A 6 20.48 2.04 36.31
CA ALA A 6 19.06 1.74 36.14
C ALA A 6 18.30 3.07 35.98
N ARG A 7 17.50 3.20 34.92
CA ARG A 7 16.60 4.34 34.77
C ARG A 7 15.59 4.30 35.91
N ARG A 8 15.57 5.35 36.74
CA ARG A 8 14.48 5.55 37.70
C ARG A 8 13.18 5.70 36.90
N HIS A 9 12.19 4.88 37.22
CA HIS A 9 10.87 5.00 36.65
C HIS A 9 10.10 6.07 37.42
N PHE A 10 9.85 7.22 36.79
CA PHE A 10 9.06 8.29 37.39
C PHE A 10 7.58 8.07 37.06
N SER A 11 6.74 7.93 38.09
CA SER A 11 5.29 7.98 37.91
C SER A 11 4.86 9.41 37.56
N GLN A 12 4.01 9.55 36.55
CA GLN A 12 3.48 10.86 36.17
C GLN A 12 2.50 11.35 37.24
N LEU A 13 2.43 12.68 37.43
CA LEU A 13 1.39 13.30 38.23
C LEU A 13 0.03 13.03 37.60
N SER A 14 -0.89 12.50 38.39
CA SER A 14 -2.31 12.43 38.07
C SER A 14 -2.91 13.84 37.95
N GLU A 15 -4.05 13.93 37.27
CA GLU A 15 -4.79 15.19 37.12
C GLU A 15 -5.28 15.72 38.47
N PHE A 16 -5.69 14.82 39.36
CA PHE A 16 -6.08 15.16 40.72
C PHE A 16 -4.93 15.76 41.54
N GLU A 17 -3.75 15.13 41.53
CA GLU A 17 -2.55 15.66 42.22
C GLU A 17 -2.17 17.05 41.69
N ARG A 18 -2.30 17.29 40.38
CA ARG A 18 -2.05 18.60 39.77
C ARG A 18 -3.04 19.66 40.27
N GLY A 19 -4.34 19.33 40.31
CA GLY A 19 -5.36 20.20 40.87
C GLY A 19 -5.10 20.53 42.34
N LEU A 20 -4.70 19.54 43.14
CA LEU A 20 -4.36 19.72 44.54
C LEU A 20 -3.14 20.62 44.73
N ILE A 21 -2.07 20.42 43.93
CA ILE A 21 -0.89 21.29 43.92
C ILE A 21 -1.29 22.74 43.62
N ILE A 22 -2.10 22.96 42.59
CA ILE A 22 -2.52 24.30 42.18
C ILE A 22 -3.38 24.94 43.28
N GLY A 23 -4.36 24.23 43.83
CA GLY A 23 -5.21 24.73 44.91
C GLY A 23 -4.44 25.11 46.19
N MET A 24 -3.46 24.31 46.59
CA MET A 24 -2.60 24.66 47.74
C MET A 24 -1.67 25.84 47.43
N LYS A 25 -1.16 25.92 46.20
CA LYS A 25 -0.30 27.01 45.78
C LYS A 25 -1.05 28.34 45.64
N THR A 26 -2.31 28.34 45.18
CA THR A 26 -3.16 29.53 45.17
C THR A 26 -3.53 29.98 46.58
N ALA A 27 -3.66 29.05 47.53
CA ALA A 27 -3.83 29.35 48.95
C ALA A 27 -2.55 29.90 49.65
N GLY A 28 -1.46 30.14 48.91
CA GLY A 28 -0.24 30.76 49.43
C GLY A 28 0.73 29.79 50.12
N TRP A 29 0.57 28.48 49.97
CA TRP A 29 1.43 27.51 50.65
C TRP A 29 2.84 27.48 50.03
N SER A 30 3.84 27.18 50.87
CA SER A 30 5.24 26.99 50.44
C SER A 30 5.40 25.71 49.64
N THR A 31 6.35 25.69 48.69
CA THR A 31 6.57 24.53 47.81
C THR A 31 6.98 23.28 48.57
N HIS A 32 7.79 23.42 49.62
CA HIS A 32 8.19 22.31 50.50
C HIS A 32 6.98 21.69 51.21
N ARG A 33 6.07 22.52 51.76
CA ARG A 33 4.88 22.03 52.44
C ARG A 33 3.94 21.30 51.49
N VAL A 34 3.75 21.83 50.29
CA VAL A 34 2.95 21.19 49.23
C VAL A 34 3.57 19.86 48.79
N ALA A 35 4.90 19.81 48.63
CA ALA A 35 5.63 18.60 48.26
C ALA A 35 5.45 17.48 49.30
N GLY A 36 5.54 17.81 50.59
CA GLY A 36 5.28 16.87 51.68
C GLY A 36 3.83 16.38 51.72
N GLN A 37 2.85 17.25 51.43
CA GLN A 37 1.43 16.88 51.43
C GLN A 37 1.04 15.96 50.25
N VAL A 38 1.65 16.16 49.07
CA VAL A 38 1.36 15.39 47.85
C VAL A 38 2.28 14.16 47.74
N ASP A 39 3.26 14.01 48.64
CA ASP A 39 4.31 12.98 48.59
C ASP A 39 5.09 12.97 47.26
N ARG A 40 5.48 14.16 46.80
CA ARG A 40 6.21 14.35 45.53
C ARG A 40 7.42 15.25 45.73
N SER A 41 8.38 15.17 44.83
CA SER A 41 9.56 16.03 44.90
C SER A 41 9.19 17.51 44.71
N GLU A 42 9.90 18.40 45.40
CA GLU A 42 9.71 19.85 45.25
C GLU A 42 9.87 20.35 43.81
N CYS A 43 10.78 19.75 43.04
CA CYS A 43 10.96 20.10 41.63
C CYS A 43 9.72 19.78 40.80
N THR A 44 9.00 18.71 41.14
CA THR A 44 7.75 18.34 40.47
C THR A 44 6.65 19.34 40.75
N VAL A 45 6.51 19.77 42.01
CA VAL A 45 5.57 20.82 42.44
C VAL A 45 5.88 22.15 41.76
N ARG A 46 7.17 22.55 41.74
CA ARG A 46 7.63 23.79 41.09
C ARG A 46 7.31 23.78 39.60
N ASN A 47 7.68 22.72 38.89
CA ASN A 47 7.42 22.59 37.45
C ASN A 47 5.91 22.61 37.14
N CYS A 48 5.08 21.99 37.98
CA CYS A 48 3.63 22.02 37.82
C CYS A 48 3.07 23.43 38.00
N TRP A 49 3.53 24.16 39.02
CA TRP A 49 3.13 25.55 39.25
C TRP A 49 3.56 26.47 38.11
N GLU A 50 4.82 26.37 37.65
CA GLU A 50 5.33 27.14 36.52
C GLU A 50 4.63 26.81 35.20
N GLN A 51 4.22 25.56 35.00
CA GLN A 51 3.41 25.18 33.84
C GLN A 51 2.05 25.87 33.91
N TRP A 52 1.38 25.82 35.05
CA TRP A 52 0.08 26.44 35.25
C TRP A 52 0.15 27.97 35.11
N THR A 53 1.14 28.64 35.68
CA THR A 53 1.27 30.11 35.54
C THR A 53 1.56 30.55 34.09
N ARG A 54 2.18 29.70 33.26
CA ARG A 54 2.46 30.00 31.86
C ARG A 54 1.28 29.72 30.93
N GLU A 55 0.57 28.63 31.17
CA GLU A 55 -0.41 28.08 30.21
C GLU A 55 -1.87 28.16 30.71
N ASP A 56 -2.07 28.58 31.97
CA ASP A 56 -3.33 28.55 32.73
C ASP A 56 -4.07 27.20 32.63
N THR A 57 -3.31 26.14 32.37
CA THR A 57 -3.81 24.81 32.08
C THR A 57 -3.03 23.79 32.89
N HIS A 58 -3.74 22.97 33.66
CA HIS A 58 -3.15 21.89 34.44
C HIS A 58 -3.03 20.59 33.64
N ALA A 59 -3.79 20.47 32.55
CA ALA A 59 -3.73 19.34 31.63
C ALA A 59 -2.38 19.25 30.92
N ARG A 60 -1.94 18.01 30.69
CA ARG A 60 -0.72 17.75 29.92
C ARG A 60 -1.03 17.90 28.42
N LYS A 61 -0.20 18.67 27.71
CA LYS A 61 -0.21 18.68 26.24
C LYS A 61 0.16 17.31 25.68
N THR A 62 -0.65 16.81 24.75
CA THR A 62 -0.31 15.60 24.00
C THR A 62 1.02 15.83 23.28
N GLY A 63 1.97 14.92 23.49
CA GLY A 63 3.25 15.00 22.79
C GLY A 63 3.05 14.88 21.28
N SER A 64 3.86 15.59 20.50
CA SER A 64 3.84 15.54 19.03
C SER A 64 4.20 14.18 18.44
N GLY A 65 4.70 13.25 19.27
CA GLY A 65 5.18 11.94 18.85
C GLY A 65 6.48 12.03 18.03
N ALA A 66 6.94 10.88 17.55
CA ALA A 66 8.10 10.82 16.66
C ALA A 66 7.75 11.35 15.25
N THR A 67 8.63 12.16 14.69
CA THR A 67 8.48 12.68 13.33
C THR A 67 8.46 11.55 12.30
N ARG A 68 7.56 11.66 11.31
CA ARG A 68 7.48 10.68 10.22
C ARG A 68 8.71 10.80 9.30
N LYS A 69 9.27 9.66 8.87
CA LYS A 69 10.42 9.62 7.95
C LYS A 69 10.11 10.20 6.56
N THR A 70 8.87 10.12 6.12
CA THR A 70 8.45 10.54 4.78
C THR A 70 8.04 12.01 4.75
N ARG A 71 8.40 12.69 3.65
CA ARG A 71 8.02 14.08 3.41
C ARG A 71 6.60 14.18 2.84
N ARG A 72 5.97 15.36 3.00
CA ARG A 72 4.63 15.63 2.42
C ARG A 72 4.58 15.41 0.90
N ARG A 73 5.67 15.69 0.17
CA ARG A 73 5.79 15.46 -1.28
C ARG A 73 5.71 13.98 -1.64
N GLU A 74 6.36 13.12 -0.87
CA GLU A 74 6.37 11.66 -1.08
C GLU A 74 4.99 11.08 -0.79
N ASN A 75 4.32 11.53 0.28
CA ASN A 75 2.96 11.12 0.60
C ASN A 75 1.99 11.46 -0.53
N ARG A 76 2.09 12.67 -1.12
CA ARG A 76 1.29 13.05 -2.29
C ARG A 76 1.58 12.17 -3.51
N ARG A 77 2.84 11.79 -3.72
CA ARG A 77 3.23 10.88 -4.82
C ARG A 77 2.65 9.49 -4.64
N ILE A 78 2.68 8.94 -3.42
CA ILE A 78 2.04 7.67 -3.06
C ILE A 78 0.55 7.71 -3.38
N MET A 79 -0.16 8.75 -2.92
CA MET A 79 -1.61 8.89 -3.14
C MET A 79 -1.94 9.04 -4.62
N ARG A 80 -1.15 9.83 -5.37
CA ARG A 80 -1.32 9.97 -6.82
C ARG A 80 -1.13 8.65 -7.55
N GLN A 81 -0.11 7.87 -7.20
CA GLN A 81 0.17 6.60 -7.86
C GLN A 81 -0.97 5.60 -7.64
N ALA A 82 -1.53 5.53 -6.43
CA ALA A 82 -2.66 4.67 -6.13
C ALA A 82 -3.96 5.08 -6.86
N LEU A 83 -4.09 6.35 -7.26
CA LEU A 83 -5.21 6.82 -8.08
C LEU A 83 -5.01 6.54 -9.58
N VAL A 84 -3.78 6.64 -10.07
CA VAL A 84 -3.42 6.36 -11.47
C VAL A 84 -3.50 4.86 -11.77
N ASP A 85 -2.96 4.03 -10.88
CA ASP A 85 -3.03 2.58 -10.98
C ASP A 85 -3.64 1.97 -9.70
N PRO A 86 -4.98 1.85 -9.63
CA PRO A 86 -5.67 1.22 -8.50
C PRO A 86 -5.33 -0.26 -8.30
N THR A 87 -4.73 -0.92 -9.31
CA THR A 87 -4.31 -2.33 -9.23
C THR A 87 -2.87 -2.50 -8.79
N GLY A 88 -2.12 -1.40 -8.69
CA GLY A 88 -0.74 -1.38 -8.26
C GLY A 88 -0.57 -1.98 -6.88
N THR A 89 0.39 -2.89 -6.73
CA THR A 89 0.75 -3.44 -5.43
C THR A 89 1.57 -2.43 -4.63
N ARG A 90 1.66 -2.62 -3.32
CA ARG A 90 2.48 -1.73 -2.45
C ARG A 90 3.95 -1.68 -2.88
N SER A 91 4.47 -2.75 -3.50
CA SER A 91 5.83 -2.81 -4.03
C SER A 91 6.01 -1.98 -5.29
N THR A 92 5.02 -1.96 -6.21
CA THR A 92 5.10 -1.11 -7.41
C THR A 92 5.07 0.36 -7.01
N ILE A 93 4.17 0.75 -6.11
CA ILE A 93 4.11 2.12 -5.57
C ILE A 93 5.43 2.50 -4.88
N ARG A 94 6.06 1.58 -4.15
CA ARG A 94 7.36 1.81 -3.51
C ARG A 94 8.46 2.05 -4.55
N ALA A 95 8.51 1.22 -5.59
CA ALA A 95 9.49 1.34 -6.67
C ALA A 95 9.36 2.70 -7.37
N ASP A 96 8.13 3.14 -7.65
CA ASP A 96 7.86 4.41 -8.32
C ASP A 96 8.28 5.61 -7.46
N VAL A 97 8.03 5.57 -6.15
CA VAL A 97 8.32 6.69 -5.25
C VAL A 97 9.82 6.87 -5.04
N GLY A 98 10.61 5.79 -5.09
CA GLY A 98 12.07 5.82 -4.98
C GLY A 98 12.59 6.09 -3.56
N VAL A 99 11.73 5.93 -2.54
CA VAL A 99 12.09 6.14 -1.13
C VAL A 99 12.15 4.80 -0.41
N ALA A 100 13.09 4.65 0.52
CA ALA A 100 13.21 3.49 1.39
C ALA A 100 12.08 3.46 2.45
N ILE A 101 10.87 3.12 2.02
CA ILE A 101 9.69 2.98 2.88
C ILE A 101 9.29 1.52 3.01
N VAL A 102 8.89 1.10 4.21
CA VAL A 102 8.30 -0.22 4.44
C VAL A 102 6.88 -0.25 3.84
N PRO A 103 6.45 -1.33 3.15
CA PRO A 103 5.12 -1.43 2.53
C PRO A 103 3.94 -1.14 3.47
N GLN A 104 4.02 -1.48 4.76
CA GLN A 104 3.02 -1.13 5.76
C GLN A 104 2.78 0.38 5.88
N THR A 105 3.82 1.20 5.67
CA THR A 105 3.70 2.66 5.72
C THR A 105 2.84 3.17 4.56
N ILE A 106 3.00 2.60 3.37
CA ILE A 106 2.15 2.89 2.20
C ILE A 106 0.70 2.52 2.52
N SER A 107 0.46 1.33 3.09
CA SER A 107 -0.89 0.91 3.50
C SER A 107 -1.54 1.89 4.48
N ARG A 108 -0.77 2.39 5.45
CA ARG A 108 -1.23 3.40 6.41
C ARG A 108 -1.62 4.70 5.72
N TYR A 109 -0.81 5.18 4.77
CA TYR A 109 -1.13 6.39 4.01
C TYR A 109 -2.37 6.25 3.14
N LEU A 110 -2.55 5.10 2.50
CA LEU A 110 -3.77 4.84 1.73
C LEU A 110 -5.00 4.78 2.64
N ALA A 111 -4.88 4.16 3.82
CA ALA A 111 -5.95 4.14 4.81
C ALA A 111 -6.27 5.53 5.37
N GLU A 112 -5.27 6.35 5.69
CA GLU A 112 -5.43 7.76 6.12
C GLU A 112 -6.15 8.59 5.04
N ALA A 113 -5.90 8.30 3.76
CA ALA A 113 -6.57 8.94 2.62
C ALA A 113 -7.91 8.30 2.24
N ASN A 114 -8.42 7.35 3.02
CA ASN A 114 -9.63 6.57 2.73
C ASN A 114 -9.60 5.81 1.38
N LEU A 115 -8.41 5.58 0.81
CA LEU A 115 -8.20 4.77 -0.38
C LEU A 115 -8.14 3.30 0.06
N LYS A 116 -9.28 2.62 -0.03
CA LYS A 116 -9.42 1.20 0.26
C LYS A 116 -10.02 0.50 -0.95
N SER A 117 -9.41 -0.61 -1.36
CA SER A 117 -10.05 -1.55 -2.28
C SER A 117 -11.25 -2.19 -1.55
N LYS A 118 -12.47 -1.85 -1.96
CA LYS A 118 -13.71 -2.37 -1.34
C LYS A 118 -14.54 -3.26 -2.26
N ARG A 119 -14.34 -3.18 -3.58
CA ARG A 119 -15.16 -3.90 -4.56
C ARG A 119 -14.30 -4.88 -5.34
N PRO A 120 -14.61 -6.19 -5.32
CA PRO A 120 -13.99 -7.11 -6.26
C PRO A 120 -14.32 -6.64 -7.68
N PHE A 121 -13.30 -6.64 -8.53
CA PHE A 121 -13.46 -6.18 -9.90
C PHE A 121 -14.40 -7.15 -10.64
N ARG A 122 -15.51 -6.65 -11.21
CA ARG A 122 -16.55 -7.50 -11.81
C ARG A 122 -16.06 -8.32 -13.02
N ALA A 123 -14.98 -7.89 -13.67
CA ALA A 123 -14.39 -8.59 -14.81
C ALA A 123 -12.91 -8.24 -14.92
N LEU A 124 -11.97 -9.18 -14.79
CA LEU A 124 -10.53 -8.91 -14.72
C LEU A 124 -10.04 -7.85 -15.74
N PRO A 125 -9.27 -6.82 -15.32
CA PRO A 125 -8.80 -5.81 -16.26
C PRO A 125 -7.84 -6.46 -17.25
N LEU A 126 -8.07 -6.24 -18.54
CA LEU A 126 -7.13 -6.69 -19.57
C LEU A 126 -5.81 -5.96 -19.37
N THR A 127 -4.73 -6.74 -19.20
CA THR A 127 -3.37 -6.20 -19.20
C THR A 127 -3.11 -5.44 -20.50
N PRO A 128 -2.22 -4.44 -20.52
CA PRO A 128 -1.89 -3.70 -21.74
C PRO A 128 -1.50 -4.63 -22.91
N LYS A 129 -0.76 -5.71 -22.61
CA LYS A 129 -0.41 -6.76 -23.57
C LYS A 129 -1.64 -7.45 -24.17
N HIS A 130 -2.62 -7.83 -23.34
CA HIS A 130 -3.86 -8.46 -23.84
C HIS A 130 -4.70 -7.49 -24.70
N ARG A 131 -4.68 -6.19 -24.39
CA ARG A 131 -5.36 -5.19 -25.23
C ARG A 131 -4.70 -5.07 -26.59
N GLN A 132 -3.37 -5.01 -26.64
CA GLN A 132 -2.61 -5.00 -27.90
C GLN A 132 -2.89 -6.23 -28.75
N LEU A 133 -2.85 -7.43 -28.16
CA LEU A 133 -3.13 -8.67 -28.88
C LEU A 133 -4.57 -8.70 -29.43
N ARG A 134 -5.56 -8.25 -28.66
CA ARG A 134 -6.94 -8.14 -29.15
C ARG A 134 -7.08 -7.11 -30.26
N LEU A 135 -6.41 -5.96 -30.16
CA LEU A 135 -6.42 -4.93 -31.19
C LEU A 135 -5.77 -5.42 -32.48
N GLN A 136 -4.60 -6.05 -32.40
CA GLN A 136 -3.92 -6.68 -33.54
C GLN A 136 -4.82 -7.73 -34.21
N TRP A 137 -5.50 -8.54 -33.41
CA TRP A 137 -6.44 -9.54 -33.94
C TRP A 137 -7.65 -8.92 -34.66
N VAL A 138 -8.24 -7.85 -34.12
CA VAL A 138 -9.33 -7.11 -34.78
C VAL A 138 -8.83 -6.43 -36.05
N GLN A 139 -7.67 -5.78 -36.01
CA GLN A 139 -7.06 -5.10 -37.15
C GLN A 139 -6.76 -6.06 -38.30
N ALA A 140 -6.17 -7.23 -38.00
CA ALA A 140 -5.91 -8.28 -38.99
C ALA A 140 -7.18 -8.76 -39.70
N ARG A 141 -8.33 -8.76 -39.01
CA ARG A 141 -9.64 -9.14 -39.58
C ARG A 141 -10.41 -8.00 -40.22
N SER A 142 -10.11 -6.75 -39.86
CA SER A 142 -10.73 -5.56 -40.46
C SER A 142 -10.10 -5.24 -41.83
N MET A 143 -8.83 -5.59 -42.01
CA MET A 143 -8.09 -5.46 -43.27
C MET A 143 -8.45 -6.55 -44.29
N CYS A 144 -9.00 -7.68 -43.84
CA CYS A 144 -9.54 -8.71 -44.70
C CYS A 144 -11.03 -8.43 -44.88
N GLY A 145 -11.42 -7.81 -46.00
CA GLY A 145 -12.82 -7.46 -46.28
C GLY A 145 -13.75 -8.66 -46.09
N MET A 146 -14.93 -8.42 -45.52
CA MET A 146 -15.98 -9.42 -45.22
C MET A 146 -16.61 -10.06 -46.48
N SER A 147 -15.85 -10.27 -47.56
CA SER A 147 -16.31 -11.02 -48.72
C SER A 147 -15.92 -12.49 -48.57
N GLN A 148 -16.95 -13.31 -48.35
CA GLN A 148 -16.99 -14.78 -48.46
C GLN A 148 -16.45 -15.59 -47.27
N ILE A 149 -17.21 -15.60 -46.16
CA ILE A 149 -17.27 -16.80 -45.31
C ILE A 149 -18.28 -17.76 -45.95
N GLY A 150 -17.92 -18.31 -47.11
CA GLY A 150 -18.62 -19.44 -47.70
C GLY A 150 -18.24 -20.69 -46.91
N LYS A 151 -19.19 -21.30 -46.20
CA LYS A 151 -19.00 -22.59 -45.53
C LYS A 151 -18.76 -23.67 -46.59
N ARG A 152 -17.51 -23.92 -46.97
CA ARG A 152 -17.13 -25.12 -47.69
C ARG A 152 -16.23 -25.95 -46.78
N LEU A 153 -16.83 -26.86 -46.02
CA LEU A 153 -16.10 -27.96 -45.42
C LEU A 153 -15.60 -28.84 -46.57
N CYS A 154 -14.31 -28.75 -46.89
CA CYS A 154 -13.62 -29.77 -47.66
C CYS A 154 -12.78 -30.58 -46.67
N LEU A 155 -13.25 -31.79 -46.36
CA LEU A 155 -12.46 -32.80 -45.66
C LEU A 155 -11.37 -33.30 -46.61
N GLY A 156 -10.16 -32.74 -46.49
CA GLY A 156 -8.97 -33.26 -47.15
C GLY A 156 -8.20 -34.16 -46.18
N MET A 157 -8.32 -35.48 -46.34
CA MET A 157 -7.42 -36.44 -45.70
C MET A 157 -6.06 -36.37 -46.39
N ASN A 158 -4.98 -36.20 -45.62
CA ASN A 158 -3.61 -36.24 -46.11
C ASN A 158 -3.05 -37.65 -45.81
N PRO A 159 -2.63 -38.46 -46.81
CA PRO A 159 -2.04 -39.75 -46.56
C PRO A 159 -0.56 -39.56 -46.25
N GLY A 160 -0.20 -39.76 -45.00
CA GLY A 160 1.19 -39.76 -44.55
C GLY A 160 1.49 -38.62 -43.60
N LEU A 161 1.24 -38.85 -42.32
CA LEU A 161 2.11 -38.53 -41.18
C LEU A 161 1.31 -38.83 -39.89
N PHE A 162 1.79 -39.81 -39.13
CA PHE A 162 1.27 -40.21 -37.84
C PHE A 162 1.39 -39.06 -36.83
N GLY A 163 0.25 -38.55 -36.35
CA GLY A 163 0.19 -37.52 -35.30
C GLY A 163 -0.82 -36.42 -35.62
N GLY A 164 -2.11 -36.72 -35.46
CA GLY A 164 -3.20 -35.79 -35.79
C GLY A 164 -3.17 -34.50 -34.97
N GLN A 165 -2.67 -33.41 -35.57
CA GLN A 165 -3.03 -32.06 -35.19
C GLN A 165 -4.06 -31.52 -36.18
N MET A 166 -5.24 -31.13 -35.68
CA MET A 166 -6.24 -30.39 -36.46
C MET A 166 -5.72 -28.97 -36.70
N ILE A 167 -5.13 -28.74 -37.87
CA ILE A 167 -4.78 -27.39 -38.33
C ILE A 167 -5.98 -26.88 -39.12
N THR A 168 -6.71 -25.91 -38.57
CA THR A 168 -7.72 -25.15 -39.33
C THR A 168 -7.01 -24.06 -40.12
N VAL A 169 -6.71 -24.35 -41.38
CA VAL A 169 -6.15 -23.37 -42.32
C VAL A 169 -7.31 -22.60 -42.95
N TYR A 170 -7.42 -21.31 -42.68
CA TYR A 170 -8.32 -20.40 -43.39
C TYR A 170 -7.49 -19.59 -44.38
N GLY A 171 -7.60 -19.93 -45.67
CA GLY A 171 -6.96 -19.17 -46.74
C GLY A 171 -7.87 -18.05 -47.24
N CYS A 172 -7.37 -16.82 -47.26
CA CYS A 172 -7.89 -15.75 -48.12
C CYS A 172 -6.75 -15.36 -49.07
N GLY A 173 -6.93 -15.60 -50.37
CA GLY A 173 -6.04 -15.13 -51.44
C GLY A 173 -4.54 -15.41 -51.27
N GLY A 174 -4.06 -16.56 -51.76
CA GLY A 174 -2.70 -16.71 -52.29
C GLY A 174 -1.49 -16.71 -51.34
N THR A 175 -1.59 -16.34 -50.06
CA THR A 175 -0.45 -16.42 -49.12
C THR A 175 -0.76 -17.25 -47.88
N LEU A 176 0.00 -18.33 -47.68
CA LEU A 176 -0.06 -19.20 -46.51
C LEU A 176 0.60 -18.49 -45.31
N VAL A 177 -0.20 -18.12 -44.31
CA VAL A 177 0.31 -17.74 -42.98
C VAL A 177 -0.07 -18.84 -42.01
N SER A 178 0.95 -19.51 -41.45
CA SER A 178 0.78 -20.52 -40.40
C SER A 178 0.20 -19.88 -39.14
N GLY A 179 -1.09 -20.07 -38.93
CA GLY A 179 -1.78 -19.67 -37.71
C GLY A 179 -1.65 -20.76 -36.65
N THR A 180 -0.67 -20.64 -35.76
CA THR A 180 -0.68 -21.40 -34.50
C THR A 180 -1.75 -20.83 -33.57
N ASN A 181 -2.47 -21.76 -32.92
CA ASN A 181 -3.63 -21.56 -32.06
C ASN A 181 -3.50 -20.44 -31.00
N PRO A 182 -4.62 -19.87 -30.51
CA PRO A 182 -4.62 -18.92 -29.40
C PRO A 182 -4.16 -19.63 -28.11
N PRO A 183 -3.45 -18.95 -27.18
CA PRO A 183 -3.12 -19.58 -25.91
C PRO A 183 -4.37 -19.65 -25.03
N THR A 184 -5.02 -20.82 -25.05
CA THR A 184 -5.79 -21.32 -23.91
C THR A 184 -4.85 -21.44 -22.72
N LEU A 185 -5.31 -20.93 -21.58
CA LEU A 185 -4.64 -21.05 -20.29
C LEU A 185 -4.50 -22.53 -19.92
N PHE A 186 -3.26 -23.04 -19.90
CA PHE A 186 -2.91 -24.23 -19.13
C PHE A 186 -1.98 -23.83 -17.99
N TYR A 187 -2.49 -23.94 -16.77
CA TYR A 187 -1.70 -24.01 -15.54
C TYR A 187 -1.22 -25.45 -15.39
N VAL A 188 0.09 -25.69 -15.41
CA VAL A 188 0.70 -26.86 -14.75
C VAL A 188 2.03 -26.44 -14.12
N THR A 189 2.15 -26.72 -12.83
CA THR A 189 3.25 -26.51 -11.88
C THR A 189 4.40 -27.53 -12.05
N LEU A 190 5.67 -27.03 -12.09
CA LEU A 190 6.99 -27.59 -11.62
C LEU A 190 7.39 -29.06 -11.95
N PRO A 191 8.70 -29.48 -11.98
CA PRO A 191 9.86 -28.93 -11.25
C PRO A 191 11.18 -28.76 -12.05
N ALA A 192 12.21 -28.32 -11.32
CA ALA A 192 13.63 -28.11 -11.63
C ALA A 192 14.33 -29.18 -12.50
N GLN A 193 15.41 -28.80 -13.21
CA GLN A 193 16.81 -29.24 -12.94
C GLN A 193 17.84 -28.57 -13.92
N LEU A 194 18.92 -28.07 -13.30
CA LEU A 194 20.35 -28.07 -13.67
C LEU A 194 20.79 -28.06 -15.16
N VAL A 195 21.51 -27.01 -15.57
CA VAL A 195 22.98 -27.02 -15.85
C VAL A 195 23.55 -25.67 -15.41
#